data_AF-A0A1F5SY61-F1
#
_entry.id   AF-A0A1F5SY61-F1
#
_cell.length_a   1.000
_cell.length_b   1.000
_cell.length_c   1.000
_cell.angle_alpha   90.00
_cell.angle_beta   90.00
_cell.angle_gamma   90.00
#
_symmetry.space_group_name_H-M   'P 1'
#
loop_
_entity.id
_entity.type
_entity.pdbx_description
1 polymer ?
#
loop_
_entity_poly.entity_id
_entity_poly.type
_entity_poly.pdbx_seq_one_letter_code
_entity_poly.pdbx_strand_id
1 'polypeptide(L)'
;MNNENNEKKWWQPAMKLFGELTAWVAGPIIVAVFVGDWLDERYNKSPWIFLISIGIAFIITNIAVVKKSIQAMNEISSNSKKTEKNKK
;
A
#
# COMPACT_ATOMS: atom_id res chain seq x y z
N MET A 1 -42.67 -1.28 -10.27
CA MET A 1 -41.55 -0.52 -10.87
C MET A 1 -40.38 -0.53 -9.89
N ASN A 2 -39.23 -1.00 -10.38
CA ASN A 2 -37.85 -0.96 -9.85
C ASN A 2 -37.59 -1.32 -8.37
N ASN A 3 -37.21 -2.59 -8.15
CA ASN A 3 -36.28 -2.95 -7.08
C ASN A 3 -34.87 -2.57 -7.56
N GLU A 4 -34.36 -1.43 -7.11
CA GLU A 4 -32.94 -1.11 -7.23
C GLU A 4 -32.16 -2.02 -6.28
N ASN A 5 -31.84 -3.21 -6.77
CA ASN A 5 -30.89 -4.08 -6.12
C ASN A 5 -29.55 -3.34 -6.10
N ASN A 6 -29.26 -2.69 -4.97
CA ASN A 6 -27.93 -2.26 -4.56
C ASN A 6 -27.05 -3.51 -4.35
N GLU A 7 -26.81 -4.26 -5.43
CA GLU A 7 -25.85 -5.34 -5.44
C GLU A 7 -24.47 -4.69 -5.30
N LYS A 8 -23.99 -4.66 -4.05
CA LYS A 8 -22.60 -4.32 -3.75
C LYS A 8 -21.73 -5.24 -4.61
N LYS A 9 -21.15 -4.68 -5.67
CA LYS A 9 -20.40 -5.42 -6.67
C LYS A 9 -19.27 -6.17 -5.98
N TRP A 10 -19.31 -7.50 -6.00
CA TRP A 10 -18.39 -8.39 -5.28
C TRP A 10 -16.91 -8.15 -5.63
N TRP A 11 -16.63 -7.63 -6.82
CA TRP A 11 -15.28 -7.28 -7.29
C TRP A 11 -14.76 -5.94 -6.75
N GLN A 12 -15.64 -5.04 -6.33
CA GLN A 12 -15.29 -3.69 -5.89
C GLN A 12 -14.28 -3.67 -4.72
N PRO A 13 -14.46 -4.46 -3.65
CA PRO A 13 -13.46 -4.52 -2.57
C PRO A 13 -12.10 -5.05 -3.03
N ALA A 14 -12.07 -6.02 -3.96
CA ALA A 14 -10.83 -6.56 -4.50
C ALA A 14 -10.06 -5.51 -5.33
N MET A 15 -10.75 -4.78 -6.20
CA MET A 15 -10.19 -3.66 -6.97
C MET A 15 -9.68 -2.54 -6.06
N LYS A 16 -10.39 -2.24 -4.97
CA LYS A 16 -9.96 -1.23 -4.00
C LYS A 16 -8.65 -1.64 -3.30
N LEU A 17 -8.58 -2.88 -2.79
CA LEU A 17 -7.36 -3.42 -2.16
C LEU A 17 -6.18 -3.43 -3.13
N PHE A 18 -6.41 -3.89 -4.36
CA PHE A 18 -5.39 -3.88 -5.41
C PHE A 18 -4.86 -2.47 -5.66
N GLY A 19 -5.76 -1.50 -5.86
CA GLY A 19 -5.38 -0.10 -6.07
C GLY A 19 -4.59 0.49 -4.91
N GLU A 20 -5.01 0.25 -3.66
CA GLU A 20 -4.28 0.72 -2.47
C GLU A 20 -2.88 0.12 -2.37
N LEU A 21 -2.72 -1.18 -2.64
CA LEU A 21 -1.43 -1.87 -2.60
C LEU A 21 -0.51 -1.39 -3.73
N THR A 22 -1.02 -1.33 -4.97
CA THR A 22 -0.26 -0.87 -6.13
C THR A 22 0.14 0.59 -5.98
N ALA A 23 -0.74 1.45 -5.47
CA ALA A 23 -0.41 2.84 -5.17
C ALA A 23 0.70 2.94 -4.11
N TRP A 24 0.67 2.08 -3.09
CA TRP A 24 1.70 2.12 -2.04
C TRP A 24 3.07 1.63 -2.50
N VAL A 25 3.13 0.77 -3.51
CA VAL A 25 4.38 0.30 -4.12
C VAL A 25 4.89 1.31 -5.16
N ALA A 26 4.02 1.77 -6.05
CA ALA A 26 4.39 2.66 -7.14
C ALA A 26 4.75 4.06 -6.66
N GLY A 27 4.02 4.60 -5.67
CA GLY A 27 4.22 5.96 -5.17
C GLY A 27 5.65 6.24 -4.69
N PRO A 28 6.20 5.47 -3.75
CA PRO A 28 7.57 5.65 -3.26
C PRO A 28 8.63 5.48 -4.35
N ILE A 29 8.42 4.56 -5.29
CA ILE A 29 9.34 4.32 -6.40
C ILE A 29 9.38 5.55 -7.33
N ILE A 30 8.21 6.08 -7.70
CA ILE A 30 8.12 7.27 -8.56
C ILE A 30 8.78 8.46 -7.86
N VAL A 31 8.49 8.68 -6.58
CA VAL A 31 9.13 9.75 -5.79
C VAL A 31 10.65 9.56 -5.75
N ALA A 32 11.13 8.33 -5.54
CA ALA A 32 12.55 8.04 -5.48
C ALA A 32 13.28 8.30 -6.80
N VAL A 33 12.64 7.98 -7.93
CA VAL A 33 13.17 8.25 -9.28
C VAL A 33 13.30 9.75 -9.50
N PHE A 34 12.23 10.51 -9.28
CA PHE A 34 12.26 11.98 -9.47
C PHE A 34 13.25 12.67 -8.53
N VAL A 35 13.27 12.28 -7.26
CA VAL A 35 14.20 12.87 -6.28
C VAL A 35 15.64 12.44 -6.57
N GLY A 36 15.86 11.19 -6.96
CA GLY A 36 17.19 10.65 -7.26
C GLY A 36 17.82 11.31 -8.48
N ASP A 37 17.06 11.43 -9.56
CA ASP A 37 17.49 12.06 -10.82
C ASP A 37 17.81 13.55 -10.61
N TRP A 38 16.95 14.28 -9.91
CA TRP A 38 17.18 15.68 -9.57
C TRP A 38 18.43 15.90 -8.69
N LEU A 39 18.71 14.97 -7.78
CA LEU A 39 19.90 15.05 -6.93
C LEU A 39 21.18 14.69 -7.71
N ASP A 40 21.14 13.65 -8.55
CA ASP A 40 22.30 13.26 -9.37
C ASP A 40 22.70 14.38 -10.36
N GLU A 41 21.73 15.07 -10.97
CA GLU A 41 21.98 16.24 -11.85
C GLU A 41 22.61 17.40 -11.06
N ARG A 42 22.18 17.63 -9.82
CA ARG A 42 22.69 18.71 -8.97
C ARG A 42 24.12 18.46 -8.46
N TYR A 43 24.51 17.20 -8.25
CA TYR A 43 25.81 16.82 -7.71
C TYR A 43 26.82 16.35 -8.76
N ASN A 44 26.41 16.22 -10.04
CA ASN A 44 27.25 15.79 -11.17
C ASN A 44 28.04 14.50 -10.87
N LYS A 45 27.46 13.61 -10.05
CA LYS A 45 28.03 12.32 -9.67
C LYS A 45 27.33 11.21 -10.46
N SER A 46 28.07 10.16 -10.84
CA SER A 46 27.51 8.90 -11.35
C SER A 46 26.36 8.40 -10.45
N PRO A 47 25.38 7.63 -10.97
CA PRO A 47 24.02 7.48 -10.40
C PRO A 47 23.94 6.65 -9.11
N TRP A 48 24.75 7.02 -8.14
CA TRP A 48 24.85 6.42 -6.81
C TRP A 48 23.76 6.96 -5.90
N ILE A 49 23.36 8.22 -6.07
CA ILE A 49 22.28 8.80 -5.25
C ILE A 49 20.94 8.21 -5.69
N PHE A 50 20.73 8.02 -6.99
CA PHE A 50 19.60 7.25 -7.50
C PHE A 50 19.49 5.85 -6.90
N LEU A 51 20.60 5.10 -6.85
CA LEU A 51 20.66 3.76 -6.24
C LEU A 51 20.30 3.78 -4.75
N ILE A 52 20.81 4.74 -4.00
CA ILE A 52 20.50 4.91 -2.58
C ILE A 52 19.03 5.30 -2.39
N SER A 53 18.50 6.20 -3.22
CA SER A 53 17.10 6.65 -3.20
C SER A 53 16.13 5.48 -3.42
N ILE A 54 16.41 4.63 -4.41
CA ILE A 54 15.64 3.40 -4.66
C ILE A 54 15.75 2.44 -3.49
N GLY A 55 16.95 2.23 -2.94
CA GLY A 55 17.17 1.37 -1.78
C GLY A 55 16.34 1.82 -0.58
N ILE A 56 16.32 3.12 -0.29
CA ILE A 56 15.52 3.71 0.80
C ILE A 56 14.02 3.53 0.53
N ALA A 57 13.55 3.82 -0.68
CA ALA A 57 12.14 3.65 -1.03
C ALA A 57 11.69 2.19 -0.94
N PHE A 58 12.57 1.25 -1.30
CA PHE A 58 12.31 -0.18 -1.18
C PHE A 58 12.16 -0.62 0.27
N ILE A 59 13.01 -0.12 1.17
CA ILE A 59 12.91 -0.38 2.62
C ILE A 59 11.61 0.19 3.20
N ILE A 60 11.29 1.45 2.87
CA ILE A 60 10.06 2.12 3.32
C ILE A 60 8.82 1.34 2.85
N THR A 61 8.81 0.90 1.60
CA THR A 61 7.71 0.12 1.01
C THR A 61 7.51 -1.20 1.77
N ASN A 62 8.59 -1.96 2.02
CA ASN A 62 8.50 -3.21 2.77
C ASN A 62 7.94 -3.01 4.18
N ILE A 63 8.40 -1.99 4.91
CA ILE A 63 7.91 -1.69 6.25
C ILE A 63 6.42 -1.30 6.20
N ALA A 64 6.02 -0.46 5.25
CA ALA A 64 4.64 -0.02 5.09
C ALA A 64 3.68 -1.20 4.78
N VAL A 65 4.09 -2.08 3.86
CA VAL A 65 3.33 -3.28 3.49
C VAL A 65 3.20 -4.23 4.68
N VAL A 66 4.30 -4.56 5.37
CA VAL A 66 4.27 -5.45 6.53
C VAL A 66 3.34 -4.91 7.62
N LYS A 67 3.44 -3.61 7.93
CA LYS A 67 2.61 -2.98 8.95
C LYS A 67 1.11 -2.97 8.56
N LYS A 68 0.79 -2.68 7.30
CA LYS A 68 -0.58 -2.76 6.76
C LYS A 68 -1.13 -4.19 6.83
N SER A 69 -0.32 -5.18 6.46
CA SER A 69 -0.71 -6.60 6.51
C SER A 69 -0.96 -7.08 7.94
N ILE A 70 -0.10 -6.72 8.89
CA ILE A 70 -0.30 -7.04 10.31
C ILE A 70 -1.57 -6.35 10.85
N GLN A 71 -1.80 -5.09 10.51
CA GLN A 71 -3.01 -4.37 10.91
C GLN A 71 -4.27 -5.05 10.38
N ALA A 72 -4.30 -5.41 9.09
CA ALA A 72 -5.42 -6.12 8.49
C ALA A 72 -5.68 -7.48 9.19
N MET A 73 -4.62 -8.23 9.50
CA MET A 73 -4.73 -9.52 10.19
C MET A 73 -5.24 -9.37 11.64
N ASN A 74 -4.82 -8.32 12.34
CA ASN A 74 -5.32 -8.01 13.68
C ASN A 74 -6.78 -7.56 13.68
N GLU A 75 -7.21 -6.76 12.69
CA GLU A 75 -8.62 -6.40 12.52
C GLU A 75 -9.49 -7.64 12.31
N ILE A 76 -9.09 -8.55 11.42
CA ILE A 76 -9.79 -9.82 11.20
C ILE A 76 -9.87 -10.66 12.48
N SER A 77 -8.76 -10.77 13.22
CA SER A 77 -8.66 -11.57 14.45
C SER A 77 -9.43 -10.97 15.65
N SER A 78 -9.55 -9.65 15.72
CA SER A 78 -10.29 -8.96 16.78
C SER A 78 -11.80 -8.98 16.52
N ASN A 79 -12.20 -8.86 15.25
CA ASN A 79 -13.60 -8.89 14.85
C ASN A 79 -14.21 -10.29 14.97
N SER A 80 -13.42 -11.35 14.72
CA SER A 80 -13.84 -12.73 15.00
C SER A 80 -14.09 -12.97 16.49
N LYS A 81 -13.19 -12.53 17.38
CA LYS A 81 -13.35 -12.65 18.84
C LYS A 81 -14.53 -11.85 19.41
N LYS A 82 -14.86 -10.68 18.84
CA LYS A 82 -16.05 -9.90 19.23
C LYS A 82 -17.36 -10.57 18.81
N THR A 83 -17.37 -11.24 17.66
CA THR A 83 -18.56 -11.93 17.14
C THR A 83 -18.91 -13.18 17.97
N GLU A 84 -17.92 -13.89 18.50
CA GLU A 84 -18.15 -15.03 19.40
C GLU A 84 -18.64 -14.62 20.80
N LYS A 85 -18.15 -13.51 21.36
CA LYS A 85 -18.62 -13.02 22.67
C LYS A 85 -20.06 -12.49 22.67
N ASN A 86 -20.59 -12.06 21.53
CA ASN A 86 -21.95 -11.54 21.42
C ASN A 86 -23.00 -12.65 21.16
N LYS A 87 -22.55 -13.91 20.97
CA LYS A 87 -23.40 -15.09 20.77
C LYS A 87 -23.56 -15.94 22.04
N LYS A 88 -22.93 -15.55 23.15
CA LYS A 88 -22.92 -16.27 24.43
C LYS A 88 -23.58 -15.42 25.51
#